data_AF-A0A7S3DVK8-F1
#
_entry.id   AF-A0A7S3DVK8-F1
#
_cell.length_a   1.000
_cell.length_b   1.000
_cell.length_c   1.000
_cell.angle_alpha   90.00
_cell.angle_beta   90.00
_cell.angle_gamma   90.00
#
_symmetry.space_group_name_H-M   'P 1'
#
loop_
_entity.id
_entity.type
_entity.pdbx_description
1 polymer ?
#
loop_
_entity_poly.entity_id
_entity_poly.type
_entity_poly.pdbx_seq_one_letter_code
_entity_poly.pdbx_strand_id
1 'polypeptide(L)'
;MSSTAMESATPAFVAAKKVYLLVLNRADLLVSQELTRLLASVSSSKEECGCRIFLAVPSAFHEHARVWMKDIEKSINGQSGTTLEILRYTTNQTVAECREQAQQLVQQLQKQFNISHIDGLVFNCHGALPGRYNVVVENRNGVSGGGVLEMVRYKVLGLMVLLEALLQHKLLKSSKLGTNEETSTPSCRVIVAGSEASRGIPGMGFPAPQFKDDTVESFISILNGSGLVTKNGNIVYGHVEAILSLYIGAMARKHPGIFFGTLSPGFTQDSLNYQLTIEKGFLNRLLMAVFLYVLHPSMVTEDKAVDFTDAAKRFLCAITGELDEGLPQFSTGALIGAPDQGISGKVFCDQSTLSDGAFLTDTTKQDLAYRALHKFLD
;
A
#
# COMPACT_ATOMS: atom_id res chain seq x y z
N MET A 1 8.56 66.38 10.49
CA MET A 1 7.31 65.77 11.01
C MET A 1 6.62 65.06 9.87
N SER A 2 6.21 63.80 10.10
CA SER A 2 5.50 62.85 9.20
C SER A 2 6.31 62.38 7.99
N SER A 3 6.95 61.20 7.93
CA SER A 3 6.55 59.82 8.30
C SER A 3 5.19 59.41 7.74
N THR A 4 5.22 58.62 6.67
CA THR A 4 4.22 57.60 6.35
C THR A 4 4.87 56.63 5.37
N ALA A 5 5.53 55.61 5.93
CA ALA A 5 5.85 54.38 5.23
C ALA A 5 4.52 53.63 4.99
N MET A 6 4.16 53.38 3.73
CA MET A 6 3.21 52.31 3.42
C MET A 6 4.00 51.02 3.28
N GLU A 7 4.06 50.27 4.39
CA GLU A 7 4.25 48.82 4.34
C GLU A 7 3.08 48.22 3.56
N SER A 8 3.33 47.82 2.32
CA SER A 8 2.45 46.89 1.63
C SER A 8 2.65 45.51 2.27
N ALA A 9 1.75 45.15 3.18
CA ALA A 9 1.63 43.80 3.67
C ALA A 9 1.26 42.87 2.51
N THR A 10 2.25 42.20 1.94
CA THR A 10 2.04 41.01 1.13
C THR A 10 1.37 39.98 2.03
N PRO A 11 0.21 39.40 1.68
CA PRO A 11 -0.33 38.30 2.47
C PRO A 11 0.68 37.17 2.36
N ALA A 12 1.30 36.82 3.48
CA ALA A 12 2.09 35.60 3.60
C ALA A 12 1.16 34.45 3.21
N PHE A 13 1.33 33.93 1.99
CA PHE A 13 0.84 32.61 1.65
C PHE A 13 1.53 31.66 2.63
N VAL A 14 0.86 31.34 3.73
CA VAL A 14 1.24 30.21 4.57
C VAL A 14 1.12 29.01 3.64
N ALA A 15 2.25 28.52 3.14
CA ALA A 15 2.24 27.41 2.19
C ALA A 15 1.46 26.25 2.83
N ALA A 16 0.52 25.69 2.07
CA ALA A 16 -0.38 24.66 2.58
C ALA A 16 0.45 23.47 3.06
N LYS A 17 0.26 23.07 4.32
CA LYS A 17 0.97 21.92 4.87
C LYS A 17 0.52 20.65 4.14
N LYS A 18 1.46 19.86 3.60
CA LYS A 18 1.14 18.56 3.00
C LYS A 18 0.62 17.60 4.08
N VAL A 19 -0.39 16.79 3.76
CA VAL A 19 -1.00 15.82 4.67
C VAL A 19 -0.85 14.41 4.10
N TYR A 20 -0.19 13.54 4.86
CA TYR A 20 -0.02 12.13 4.54
C TYR A 20 -0.74 11.25 5.57
N LEU A 21 -1.40 10.20 5.08
CA LEU A 21 -2.00 9.15 5.90
C LEU A 21 -1.35 7.81 5.54
N LEU A 22 -0.71 7.17 6.51
CA LEU A 22 -0.07 5.86 6.39
C LEU A 22 -0.91 4.85 7.17
N VAL A 23 -1.52 3.91 6.47
CA VAL A 23 -2.35 2.84 7.05
C VAL A 23 -1.54 1.56 7.07
N LEU A 24 -1.28 1.01 8.25
CA LEU A 24 -0.35 -0.09 8.42
C LEU A 24 -1.03 -1.35 8.95
N ASN A 25 -0.59 -2.50 8.46
CA ASN A 25 -1.01 -3.80 8.99
C ASN A 25 0.23 -4.61 9.41
N ARG A 26 0.73 -4.36 10.63
CA ARG A 26 1.80 -5.06 11.39
C ARG A 26 3.13 -5.42 10.71
N ALA A 27 3.14 -6.07 9.55
CA ALA A 27 4.30 -6.82 9.04
C ALA A 27 5.45 -5.95 8.54
N ASP A 28 5.17 -4.77 8.00
CA ASP A 28 6.18 -3.94 7.37
C ASP A 28 6.54 -2.73 8.25
N LEU A 29 6.73 -2.97 9.55
CA LEU A 29 7.08 -1.93 10.52
C LEU A 29 8.34 -1.17 10.08
N LEU A 30 9.38 -1.84 9.58
CA LEU A 30 10.65 -1.20 9.19
C LEU A 30 10.50 -0.34 7.93
N VAL A 31 9.89 -0.85 6.87
CA VAL A 31 9.60 -0.05 5.66
C VAL A 31 8.71 1.15 5.99
N SER A 32 7.72 0.96 6.87
CA SER A 32 6.80 2.03 7.26
C SER A 32 7.44 3.07 8.17
N GLN A 33 8.29 2.64 9.11
CA GLN A 33 9.14 3.49 9.93
C GLN A 33 10.03 4.36 9.05
N GLU A 34 10.72 3.72 8.12
CA GLU A 34 11.65 4.37 7.23
C GLU A 34 10.93 5.31 6.25
N LEU A 35 9.78 4.93 5.72
CA LEU A 35 8.92 5.81 4.93
C LEU A 35 8.47 7.03 5.73
N THR A 36 8.08 6.83 7.00
CA THR A 36 7.68 7.93 7.90
C THR A 36 8.86 8.88 8.12
N ARG A 37 10.07 8.34 8.35
CA ARG A 37 11.30 9.11 8.52
C ARG A 37 11.62 9.93 7.26
N LEU A 38 11.55 9.30 6.09
CA LEU A 38 11.83 9.94 4.80
C LEU A 38 10.81 11.03 4.47
N LEU A 39 9.51 10.80 4.70
CA LEU A 39 8.47 11.82 4.52
C LEU A 39 8.70 13.02 5.46
N ALA A 40 9.09 12.74 6.71
CA ALA A 40 9.40 13.78 7.68
C ALA A 40 10.64 14.61 7.28
N SER A 41 11.66 13.98 6.68
CA SER A 41 12.90 14.64 6.26
C SER A 41 12.77 15.40 4.93
N VAL A 42 11.99 14.91 3.97
CA VAL A 42 11.75 15.64 2.71
C VAL A 42 11.04 16.97 3.00
N SER A 43 10.08 16.92 3.93
CA SER A 43 9.27 18.08 4.31
C SER A 43 10.07 19.17 5.01
N SER A 44 11.18 18.82 5.67
CA SER A 44 12.02 19.80 6.36
C SER A 44 13.07 20.47 5.49
N SER A 45 13.41 19.88 4.34
CA SER A 45 14.39 20.42 3.39
C SER A 45 13.86 21.56 2.52
N LYS A 46 12.53 21.66 2.35
CA LYS A 46 11.87 22.72 1.60
C LYS A 46 11.35 23.75 2.61
N GLU A 47 12.12 24.81 2.84
CA GLU A 47 11.99 25.83 3.92
C GLU A 47 10.59 26.45 4.16
N GLU A 48 9.58 26.14 3.34
CA GLU A 48 8.26 26.79 3.38
C GLU A 48 7.07 25.84 3.66
N CYS A 49 7.19 24.52 3.57
CA CYS A 49 6.03 23.61 3.66
C CYS A 49 6.12 22.63 4.85
N GLY A 50 5.43 22.94 5.96
CA GLY A 50 5.21 21.95 7.02
C GLY A 50 4.44 20.71 6.52
N CYS A 51 4.54 19.61 7.25
CA CYS A 51 3.89 18.34 6.88
C CYS A 51 3.14 17.74 8.06
N ARG A 52 2.02 17.06 7.81
CA ARG A 52 1.30 16.28 8.84
C ARG A 52 1.23 14.83 8.41
N ILE A 53 1.82 13.94 9.21
CA ILE A 53 1.82 12.51 8.93
C ILE A 53 0.95 11.82 9.99
N PHE A 54 -0.09 11.15 9.53
CA PHE A 54 -0.95 10.33 10.37
C PHE A 54 -0.61 8.87 10.15
N LEU A 55 -0.39 8.14 11.25
CA LEU A 55 -0.13 6.72 11.26
C LEU A 55 -1.36 5.99 11.81
N ALA A 56 -2.13 5.36 10.94
CA ALA A 56 -3.29 4.57 11.31
C ALA A 56 -2.86 3.11 11.51
N VAL A 57 -2.87 2.64 12.76
CA VAL A 57 -2.37 1.31 13.15
C VAL A 57 -3.38 0.56 14.02
N PRO A 58 -3.35 -0.79 14.05
CA PRO A 58 -4.17 -1.56 14.96
C PRO A 58 -3.77 -1.29 16.41
N SER A 59 -4.74 -1.32 17.33
CA SER A 59 -4.52 -1.02 18.76
C SER A 59 -3.37 -1.82 19.40
N ALA A 60 -3.16 -3.07 18.97
CA ALA A 60 -2.07 -3.92 19.45
C ALA A 60 -0.66 -3.40 19.10
N PHE A 61 -0.53 -2.49 18.13
CA PHE A 61 0.73 -1.91 17.69
C PHE A 61 0.93 -0.47 18.14
N HIS A 62 -0.02 0.12 18.87
CA HIS A 62 0.06 1.52 19.30
C HIS A 62 1.31 1.82 20.12
N GLU A 63 1.64 0.99 21.11
CA GLU A 63 2.82 1.25 21.95
C GLU A 63 4.11 1.09 21.17
N HIS A 64 4.21 0.06 20.32
CA HIS A 64 5.35 -0.09 19.41
C HIS A 64 5.49 1.11 18.47
N ALA A 65 4.38 1.57 17.87
CA ALA A 65 4.31 2.76 17.03
C ALA A 65 4.82 4.01 17.73
N ARG A 66 4.39 4.23 18.99
CA ARG A 66 4.83 5.36 19.80
C ARG A 66 6.33 5.36 20.09
N VAL A 67 6.92 4.19 20.33
CA VAL A 67 8.36 4.09 20.63
C VAL A 67 9.18 4.60 19.45
N TRP A 68 9.00 4.02 18.26
CA TRP A 68 9.81 4.43 17.10
C TRP A 68 9.42 5.80 16.57
N MET A 69 8.17 6.24 16.74
CA MET A 69 7.79 7.61 16.38
C MET A 69 8.53 8.65 17.21
N LYS A 70 8.71 8.42 18.52
CA LYS A 70 9.54 9.31 19.35
C LYS A 70 10.98 9.36 18.87
N ASP A 71 11.50 8.26 18.35
CA ASP A 71 12.86 8.23 17.80
C ASP A 71 12.95 9.00 16.48
N ILE A 72 11.93 8.90 15.62
CA ILE A 72 11.83 9.75 14.42
C ILE A 72 11.71 11.23 14.81
N GLU A 73 10.83 11.59 15.76
CA GLU A 73 10.65 12.96 16.25
C GLU A 73 11.97 13.56 16.77
N LYS A 74 12.75 12.77 17.53
CA LYS A 74 14.09 13.18 17.97
C LYS A 74 15.04 13.37 16.78
N SER A 75 15.00 12.48 15.80
CA SER A 75 15.90 12.52 14.63
C SER A 75 15.65 13.74 13.73
N ILE A 76 14.41 14.22 13.67
CA ILE A 76 14.02 15.42 12.90
C ILE A 76 14.18 16.72 13.72
N ASN A 77 14.63 16.62 14.98
CA ASN A 77 15.20 17.67 15.84
C ASN A 77 14.67 19.10 15.63
N GLY A 78 13.35 19.31 15.76
CA GLY A 78 12.76 20.64 15.72
C GLY A 78 12.73 21.32 14.34
N GLN A 79 12.94 20.58 13.25
CA GLN A 79 12.70 21.08 11.90
C GLN A 79 11.25 21.58 11.79
N SER A 80 11.10 22.88 11.58
CA SER A 80 9.89 23.63 11.86
C SER A 80 8.77 23.30 10.87
N GLY A 81 7.92 22.33 11.20
CA GLY A 81 6.64 22.18 10.50
C GLY A 81 6.08 20.77 10.40
N THR A 82 6.86 19.72 10.67
CA THR A 82 6.39 18.33 10.62
C THR A 82 5.71 17.92 11.93
N THR A 83 4.48 17.42 11.86
CA THR A 83 3.76 16.81 12.99
C THR A 83 3.46 15.35 12.70
N LEU A 84 3.71 14.47 13.66
CA LEU A 84 3.39 13.05 13.56
C LEU A 84 2.25 12.70 14.54
N GLU A 85 1.26 11.94 14.09
CA GLU A 85 0.09 11.58 14.90
C GLU A 85 -0.24 10.10 14.73
N ILE A 86 -0.59 9.41 15.82
CA ILE A 86 -1.00 7.99 15.77
C ILE A 86 -2.50 7.89 15.94
N LEU A 87 -3.15 7.24 14.98
CA LEU A 87 -4.59 7.00 14.95
C LEU A 87 -4.86 5.49 15.05
N ARG A 88 -6.02 5.14 15.62
CA ARG A 88 -6.48 3.74 15.70
C ARG A 88 -7.17 3.36 14.41
N TYR A 89 -6.70 2.29 13.77
CA TYR A 89 -7.41 1.67 12.65
C TYR A 89 -6.97 0.22 12.47
N THR A 90 -7.93 -0.70 12.39
CA THR A 90 -7.65 -2.14 12.20
C THR A 90 -8.39 -2.66 10.97
N THR A 91 -7.67 -3.35 10.09
CA THR A 91 -8.27 -3.91 8.86
C THR A 91 -8.88 -5.29 9.05
N ASN A 92 -8.44 -6.05 10.06
CA ASN A 92 -8.93 -7.42 10.32
C ASN A 92 -10.15 -7.45 11.24
N GLN A 93 -11.27 -6.95 10.75
CA GLN A 93 -12.54 -6.97 11.45
C GLN A 93 -13.68 -7.36 10.52
N THR A 94 -14.91 -7.43 11.04
CA THR A 94 -16.09 -7.54 10.20
C THR A 94 -16.27 -6.27 9.37
N VAL A 95 -17.04 -6.36 8.27
CA VAL A 95 -17.31 -5.20 7.41
C VAL A 95 -17.97 -4.05 8.20
N ALA A 96 -18.91 -4.37 9.09
CA ALA A 96 -19.59 -3.37 9.92
C ALA A 96 -18.62 -2.62 10.84
N GLU A 97 -17.72 -3.35 11.52
CA GLU A 97 -16.73 -2.74 12.40
C GLU A 97 -15.68 -1.93 11.62
N CYS A 98 -15.24 -2.42 10.45
CA CYS A 98 -14.39 -1.66 9.53
C CYS A 98 -15.05 -0.34 9.10
N ARG A 99 -16.37 -0.36 8.81
CA ARG A 99 -17.15 0.83 8.43
C ARG A 99 -17.21 1.82 9.58
N GLU A 100 -17.50 1.34 10.78
CA GLU A 100 -17.52 2.18 11.98
C GLU A 100 -16.15 2.84 12.23
N GLN A 101 -15.06 2.06 12.22
CA GLN A 101 -13.72 2.59 12.43
C GLN A 101 -13.31 3.58 11.34
N ALA A 102 -13.65 3.32 10.07
CA ALA A 102 -13.36 4.25 8.98
C ALA A 102 -14.08 5.58 9.18
N GLN A 103 -15.36 5.56 9.59
CA GLN A 103 -16.11 6.78 9.89
C GLN A 103 -15.54 7.52 11.11
N GLN A 104 -15.18 6.80 12.17
CA GLN A 104 -14.52 7.40 13.35
C GLN A 104 -13.18 8.05 12.97
N LEU A 105 -12.37 7.38 12.16
CA LEU A 105 -11.08 7.89 11.68
C LEU A 105 -11.26 9.17 10.85
N VAL A 106 -12.21 9.17 9.91
CA VAL A 106 -12.55 10.35 9.11
C VAL A 106 -13.00 11.51 10.00
N GLN A 107 -13.87 11.25 10.98
CA GLN A 107 -14.33 12.28 11.91
C GLN A 107 -13.20 12.84 12.77
N GLN A 108 -12.26 12.00 13.23
CA GLN A 108 -11.07 12.47 13.94
C GLN A 108 -10.24 13.39 13.04
N LEU A 109 -9.93 12.96 11.81
CA LEU A 109 -9.18 13.77 10.85
C LEU A 109 -9.84 15.15 10.62
N GLN A 110 -11.14 15.18 10.35
CA GLN A 110 -11.85 16.42 10.05
C GLN A 110 -12.08 17.30 11.27
N LYS A 111 -12.60 16.74 12.37
CA LYS A 111 -13.06 17.53 13.53
C LYS A 111 -11.96 17.81 14.53
N GLN A 112 -11.15 16.79 14.86
CA GLN A 112 -10.10 16.93 15.86
C GLN A 112 -8.85 17.57 15.25
N PHE A 113 -8.48 17.16 14.04
CA PHE A 113 -7.25 17.64 13.40
C PHE A 113 -7.47 18.72 12.33
N ASN A 114 -8.71 19.11 12.05
CA ASN A 114 -9.05 20.13 11.04
C ASN A 114 -8.46 19.81 9.65
N ILE A 115 -8.44 18.52 9.28
CA ILE A 115 -7.96 18.07 7.97
C ILE A 115 -9.09 18.18 6.95
N SER A 116 -8.84 18.95 5.89
CA SER A 116 -9.79 19.16 4.79
C SER A 116 -9.41 18.44 3.49
N HIS A 117 -8.19 17.90 3.43
CA HIS A 117 -7.66 17.12 2.30
C HIS A 117 -6.45 16.28 2.74
N ILE A 118 -6.20 15.20 2.00
CA ILE A 118 -5.02 14.34 2.12
C ILE A 118 -4.31 14.37 0.76
N ASP A 119 -3.04 14.74 0.75
CA ASP A 119 -2.19 14.78 -0.45
C ASP A 119 -1.67 13.39 -0.80
N GLY A 120 -1.39 12.58 0.23
CA GLY A 120 -0.87 11.23 0.04
C GLY A 120 -1.47 10.22 0.99
N LEU A 121 -1.86 9.06 0.46
CA LEU A 121 -2.35 7.92 1.22
C LEU A 121 -1.54 6.68 0.85
N VAL A 122 -0.90 6.04 1.83
CA VAL A 122 -0.29 4.71 1.65
C VAL A 122 -1.04 3.69 2.47
N PHE A 123 -1.50 2.63 1.81
CA PHE A 123 -1.93 1.40 2.48
C PHE A 123 -0.79 0.40 2.46
N ASN A 124 0.05 0.40 3.49
CA ASN A 124 1.10 -0.59 3.63
C ASN A 124 0.59 -1.82 4.40
N CYS A 125 -0.21 -2.62 3.69
CA CYS A 125 -0.78 -3.87 4.19
C CYS A 125 -0.08 -5.10 3.55
N HIS A 126 1.20 -4.98 3.21
CA HIS A 126 1.97 -6.10 2.68
C HIS A 126 2.13 -7.21 3.73
N GLY A 127 2.47 -8.41 3.26
CA GLY A 127 2.92 -9.50 4.12
C GLY A 127 1.96 -10.67 4.31
N ALA A 128 0.65 -10.52 4.08
CA ALA A 128 -0.42 -11.51 4.38
C ALA A 128 -0.41 -12.82 3.56
N LEU A 129 0.74 -13.49 3.48
CA LEU A 129 0.84 -14.84 2.93
C LEU A 129 0.14 -15.86 3.85
N PRO A 130 -0.53 -16.89 3.29
CA PRO A 130 -1.04 -18.00 4.08
C PRO A 130 0.07 -18.64 4.91
N GLY A 131 -0.13 -18.73 6.22
CA GLY A 131 0.88 -19.21 7.18
C GLY A 131 1.97 -18.19 7.58
N ARG A 132 1.79 -16.88 7.36
CA ARG A 132 2.51 -15.79 8.07
C ARG A 132 1.68 -15.13 9.19
N TYR A 133 0.38 -15.43 9.25
CA TYR A 133 -0.61 -14.76 10.13
C TYR A 133 -1.53 -15.76 10.84
N ASN A 134 -1.12 -17.02 10.99
CA ASN A 134 -2.05 -18.13 11.26
C ASN A 134 -3.23 -18.20 10.27
N VAL A 135 -3.05 -17.64 9.07
CA VAL A 135 -3.94 -17.85 7.93
C VAL A 135 -3.78 -19.30 7.49
N VAL A 136 -4.46 -20.19 8.19
CA VAL A 136 -4.52 -21.59 7.84
C VAL A 136 -5.53 -21.69 6.72
N VAL A 137 -5.07 -22.13 5.54
CA VAL A 137 -5.98 -22.64 4.50
C VAL A 137 -6.48 -24.00 5.00
N GLU A 138 -7.31 -23.98 6.05
CA GLU A 138 -7.79 -25.17 6.72
C GLU A 138 -8.98 -25.70 5.93
N ASN A 139 -8.79 -26.86 5.31
CA ASN A 139 -9.84 -27.54 4.57
C ASN A 139 -10.59 -28.48 5.54
N ARG A 140 -11.46 -27.93 6.39
CA ARG A 140 -12.43 -28.76 7.10
C ARG A 140 -13.56 -29.10 6.13
N ASN A 141 -13.58 -30.35 5.66
CA ASN A 141 -14.67 -30.97 4.87
C ASN A 141 -14.84 -30.52 3.41
N GLY A 142 -13.78 -30.07 2.72
CA GLY A 142 -13.86 -29.69 1.30
C GLY A 142 -14.14 -28.21 1.04
N VAL A 143 -14.20 -27.37 2.09
CA VAL A 143 -14.41 -25.92 1.98
C VAL A 143 -13.13 -25.20 2.42
N SER A 144 -12.44 -24.57 1.46
CA SER A 144 -11.15 -23.88 1.61
C SER A 144 -11.24 -22.42 2.07
N GLY A 145 -12.40 -21.96 2.56
CA GLY A 145 -12.70 -20.53 2.71
C GLY A 145 -12.00 -19.78 3.85
N GLY A 146 -11.65 -20.45 4.96
CA GLY A 146 -11.22 -19.78 6.21
C GLY A 146 -9.99 -18.88 6.04
N GLY A 147 -8.90 -19.42 5.50
CA GLY A 147 -7.67 -18.65 5.29
C GLY A 147 -7.78 -17.58 4.19
N VAL A 148 -8.59 -17.83 3.16
CA VAL A 148 -8.81 -16.83 2.10
C VAL A 148 -9.56 -15.62 2.66
N LEU A 149 -10.64 -15.87 3.41
CA LEU A 149 -11.42 -14.83 4.06
C LEU A 149 -10.59 -14.00 5.03
N GLU A 150 -9.69 -14.63 5.77
CA GLU A 150 -8.78 -13.91 6.65
C GLU A 150 -7.82 -13.00 5.88
N MET A 151 -7.21 -13.48 4.80
CA MET A 151 -6.36 -12.65 3.94
C MET A 151 -7.13 -11.47 3.32
N VAL A 152 -8.34 -11.73 2.82
CA VAL A 152 -9.23 -10.69 2.26
C VAL A 152 -9.60 -9.65 3.31
N ARG A 153 -9.88 -10.05 4.56
CA ARG A 153 -10.08 -9.11 5.68
C ARG A 153 -8.86 -8.22 5.88
N TYR A 154 -7.68 -8.81 6.03
CA TYR A 154 -6.45 -8.08 6.32
C TYR A 154 -6.01 -7.10 5.22
N LYS A 155 -6.15 -7.50 3.94
CA LYS A 155 -5.59 -6.75 2.82
C LYS A 155 -6.61 -5.89 2.07
N VAL A 156 -7.85 -6.36 1.99
CA VAL A 156 -8.83 -5.81 1.04
C VAL A 156 -9.93 -5.06 1.77
N LEU A 157 -10.59 -5.67 2.75
CA LEU A 157 -11.80 -5.10 3.37
C LEU A 157 -11.54 -3.76 4.05
N GLY A 158 -10.59 -3.70 5.00
CA GLY A 158 -10.31 -2.45 5.70
C GLY A 158 -9.82 -1.35 4.75
N LEU A 159 -8.97 -1.70 3.78
CA LEU A 159 -8.50 -0.76 2.76
C LEU A 159 -9.66 -0.14 2.00
N MET A 160 -10.55 -0.97 1.47
CA MET A 160 -11.67 -0.51 0.66
C MET A 160 -12.63 0.36 1.44
N VAL A 161 -13.03 -0.09 2.63
CA VAL A 161 -13.98 0.63 3.47
C VAL A 161 -13.42 1.99 3.90
N LEU A 162 -12.14 2.07 4.24
CA LEU A 162 -11.51 3.35 4.55
C LEU A 162 -11.39 4.24 3.31
N LEU A 163 -10.98 3.68 2.17
CA LEU A 163 -10.87 4.44 0.93
C LEU A 163 -12.21 5.05 0.50
N GLU A 164 -13.29 4.28 0.56
CA GLU A 164 -14.66 4.76 0.30
C GLU A 164 -15.06 5.87 1.26
N ALA A 165 -14.82 5.70 2.56
CA ALA A 165 -15.14 6.72 3.55
C ALA A 165 -14.38 8.03 3.30
N LEU A 166 -13.08 7.96 2.98
CA LEU A 166 -12.26 9.13 2.66
C LEU A 166 -12.74 9.85 1.38
N LEU A 167 -13.18 9.10 0.36
CA LEU A 167 -13.76 9.65 -0.86
C LEU A 167 -15.13 10.30 -0.62
N GLN A 168 -16.03 9.62 0.10
CA GLN A 168 -17.37 10.11 0.44
C GLN A 168 -17.31 11.44 1.22
N HIS A 169 -16.35 11.55 2.14
CA HIS A 169 -16.11 12.76 2.94
C HIS A 169 -15.19 13.77 2.27
N LYS A 170 -14.84 13.56 0.99
CA LYS A 170 -14.04 14.47 0.16
C LYS A 170 -12.67 14.82 0.77
N LEU A 171 -12.08 13.90 1.53
CA LEU A 171 -10.71 14.04 2.04
C LEU A 171 -9.69 13.71 0.94
N LEU A 172 -10.04 12.80 0.02
CA LEU A 172 -9.26 12.56 -1.19
C LEU A 172 -9.87 13.39 -2.32
N LYS A 173 -9.20 14.49 -2.68
CA LYS A 173 -9.71 15.43 -3.68
C LYS A 173 -8.96 15.27 -4.99
N SER A 174 -9.74 15.17 -6.05
CA SER A 174 -9.26 15.30 -7.41
C SER A 174 -8.86 16.76 -7.65
N SER A 175 -7.58 17.07 -7.59
CA SER A 175 -7.05 18.33 -8.12
C SER A 175 -5.79 18.07 -8.93
N LYS A 176 -5.59 18.88 -9.96
CA LYS A 176 -4.50 18.76 -10.92
C LYS A 176 -3.55 19.94 -10.65
N LEU A 177 -2.28 19.68 -10.33
CA LEU A 177 -1.24 20.70 -10.27
C LEU A 177 -0.67 20.92 -11.67
N GLY A 178 -0.74 22.16 -12.17
CA GLY A 178 -0.21 22.55 -13.48
C GLY A 178 -1.19 23.41 -14.27
N THR A 179 -0.68 24.30 -15.13
CA THR A 179 -1.51 25.19 -15.98
C THR A 179 -2.00 24.53 -17.26
N ASN A 180 -1.39 23.41 -17.66
CA ASN A 180 -1.74 22.65 -18.86
C ASN A 180 -2.28 21.27 -18.48
N GLU A 181 -3.39 20.88 -19.10
CA GLU A 181 -4.07 19.61 -18.78
C GLU A 181 -3.20 18.38 -19.07
N GLU A 182 -2.32 18.46 -20.07
CA GLU A 182 -1.38 17.40 -20.48
C GLU A 182 -0.17 17.23 -19.53
N THR A 183 0.25 18.28 -18.82
CA THR A 183 1.37 18.23 -17.86
C THR A 183 0.91 18.21 -16.42
N SER A 184 -0.41 18.16 -16.20
CA SER A 184 -0.98 18.30 -14.87
C SER A 184 -0.82 17.03 -14.05
N THR A 185 -0.18 17.13 -12.89
CA THR A 185 0.02 16.00 -11.97
C THR A 185 -1.12 15.94 -10.96
N PRO A 186 -1.64 14.74 -10.63
CA PRO A 186 -2.63 14.61 -9.56
C PRO A 186 -2.04 15.12 -8.24
N SER A 187 -2.77 16.00 -7.55
CA SER A 187 -2.39 16.53 -6.23
C SER A 187 -2.51 15.50 -5.13
N CYS A 188 -3.42 14.54 -5.31
CA CYS A 188 -3.73 13.49 -4.37
C CYS A 188 -3.26 12.15 -4.94
N ARG A 189 -2.49 11.40 -4.16
CA ARG A 189 -1.92 10.11 -4.57
C ARG A 189 -2.24 9.02 -3.54
N VAL A 190 -2.82 7.93 -4.00
CA VAL A 190 -3.19 6.75 -3.21
C VAL A 190 -2.36 5.58 -3.70
N ILE A 191 -1.45 5.10 -2.85
CA ILE A 191 -0.56 3.99 -3.11
C ILE A 191 -0.95 2.81 -2.23
N VAL A 192 -1.21 1.67 -2.85
CA VAL A 192 -1.53 0.42 -2.16
C VAL A 192 -0.36 -0.53 -2.29
N ALA A 193 0.12 -1.06 -1.16
CA ALA A 193 1.15 -2.09 -1.18
C ALA A 193 0.60 -3.37 -1.82
N GLY A 194 1.18 -3.76 -2.96
CA GLY A 194 0.85 -4.98 -3.68
C GLY A 194 2.02 -5.95 -3.75
N SER A 195 1.96 -6.82 -4.75
CA SER A 195 2.99 -7.82 -5.04
C SER A 195 3.00 -8.17 -6.52
N GLU A 196 4.17 -8.50 -7.05
CA GLU A 196 4.33 -9.12 -8.37
C GLU A 196 3.56 -10.46 -8.48
N ALA A 197 3.19 -11.08 -7.35
CA ALA A 197 2.27 -12.23 -7.34
C ALA A 197 0.92 -11.93 -8.02
N SER A 198 0.51 -10.64 -8.11
CA SER A 198 -0.68 -10.21 -8.86
C SER A 198 -0.63 -10.61 -10.32
N ARG A 199 0.53 -10.55 -10.98
CA ARG A 199 0.69 -11.02 -12.37
C ARG A 199 1.16 -12.48 -12.45
N GLY A 200 1.71 -12.99 -11.34
CA GLY A 200 2.40 -14.26 -11.30
C GLY A 200 3.90 -14.11 -11.58
N ILE A 201 4.65 -14.94 -10.87
CA ILE A 201 6.09 -15.14 -10.99
C ILE A 201 6.34 -16.66 -10.91
N PRO A 202 6.17 -17.40 -12.02
CA PRO A 202 6.26 -18.86 -12.01
C PRO A 202 7.59 -19.39 -11.46
N GLY A 203 8.70 -18.71 -11.73
CA GLY A 203 10.02 -19.04 -11.19
C GLY A 203 10.13 -18.95 -9.65
N MET A 204 9.18 -18.27 -8.99
CA MET A 204 9.07 -18.15 -7.53
C MET A 204 7.92 -19.00 -6.97
N GLY A 205 7.29 -19.84 -7.79
CA GLY A 205 6.14 -20.65 -7.38
C GLY A 205 4.83 -19.88 -7.22
N PHE A 206 4.73 -18.67 -7.80
CA PHE A 206 3.48 -17.92 -7.92
C PHE A 206 2.99 -18.02 -9.37
N PRO A 207 2.12 -18.98 -9.73
CA PRO A 207 1.59 -19.01 -11.09
C PRO A 207 0.74 -17.76 -11.36
N ALA A 208 0.65 -17.37 -12.64
CA ALA A 208 -0.24 -16.30 -13.07
C ALA A 208 -1.70 -16.60 -12.65
N PRO A 209 -2.40 -15.66 -12.03
CA PRO A 209 -3.81 -15.83 -11.67
C PRO A 209 -4.68 -16.17 -12.89
N GLN A 210 -5.60 -17.11 -12.73
CA GLN A 210 -6.49 -17.58 -13.78
C GLN A 210 -7.93 -17.46 -13.30
N PHE A 211 -8.70 -16.56 -13.92
CA PHE A 211 -10.12 -16.40 -13.63
C PHE A 211 -10.92 -17.40 -14.46
N LYS A 212 -11.81 -18.16 -13.82
CA LYS A 212 -12.58 -19.23 -14.47
C LYS A 212 -13.48 -18.68 -15.57
N ASP A 213 -14.12 -17.56 -15.29
CA ASP A 213 -14.94 -16.80 -16.21
C ASP A 213 -14.90 -15.31 -15.83
N ASP A 214 -15.23 -14.44 -16.79
CA ASP A 214 -15.29 -12.99 -16.59
C ASP A 214 -16.66 -12.59 -16.01
N THR A 215 -17.01 -13.14 -14.83
CA THR A 215 -18.24 -12.81 -14.09
C THR A 215 -17.96 -12.25 -12.70
N VAL A 216 -18.89 -11.46 -12.17
CA VAL A 216 -18.80 -10.92 -10.80
C VAL A 216 -18.77 -12.07 -9.78
N GLU A 217 -19.55 -13.11 -10.04
CA GLU A 217 -19.66 -14.30 -9.20
C GLU A 217 -18.35 -15.10 -9.12
N SER A 218 -17.58 -15.19 -10.22
CA SER A 218 -16.25 -15.84 -10.17
C SER A 218 -15.29 -15.07 -9.28
N PHE A 219 -15.26 -13.73 -9.35
CA PHE A 219 -14.41 -12.92 -8.48
C PHE A 219 -14.84 -13.03 -7.01
N ILE A 220 -16.14 -13.00 -6.72
CA ILE A 220 -16.66 -13.23 -5.36
C ILE A 220 -16.29 -14.62 -4.85
N SER A 221 -16.34 -15.65 -5.70
CA SER A 221 -15.97 -17.00 -5.31
C SER A 221 -14.50 -17.10 -4.90
N ILE A 222 -13.61 -16.32 -5.51
CA ILE A 222 -12.21 -16.22 -5.09
C ILE A 222 -12.14 -15.53 -3.72
N LEU A 223 -12.81 -14.39 -3.55
CA LEU A 223 -12.77 -13.60 -2.31
C LEU A 223 -13.31 -14.35 -1.09
N ASN A 224 -14.35 -15.18 -1.27
CA ASN A 224 -14.89 -16.02 -0.20
C ASN A 224 -14.19 -17.40 -0.09
N GLY A 225 -13.21 -17.67 -0.96
CA GLY A 225 -12.41 -18.89 -1.02
C GLY A 225 -13.11 -20.14 -1.56
N SER A 226 -14.36 -20.04 -2.03
CA SER A 226 -15.10 -21.17 -2.65
C SER A 226 -14.65 -21.49 -4.08
N GLY A 227 -14.09 -20.50 -4.79
CA GLY A 227 -13.64 -20.60 -6.17
C GLY A 227 -12.22 -21.16 -6.34
N LEU A 228 -11.46 -21.25 -5.25
CA LEU A 228 -10.08 -21.72 -5.26
C LEU A 228 -9.99 -23.09 -4.58
N VAL A 229 -10.17 -24.17 -5.35
CA VAL A 229 -9.98 -25.55 -4.87
C VAL A 229 -8.50 -25.92 -4.92
N THR A 230 -7.69 -25.28 -4.08
CA THR A 230 -6.25 -25.51 -4.01
C THR A 230 -5.72 -25.40 -2.60
N LYS A 231 -4.68 -26.19 -2.29
CA LYS A 231 -3.90 -26.07 -1.05
C LYS A 231 -2.69 -25.15 -1.21
N ASN A 232 -2.41 -24.69 -2.43
CA ASN A 232 -1.26 -23.86 -2.70
C ASN A 232 -1.56 -22.40 -2.29
N GLY A 233 -1.02 -21.98 -1.15
CA GLY A 233 -1.18 -20.62 -0.64
C GLY A 233 -0.68 -19.53 -1.59
N ASN A 234 0.28 -19.84 -2.47
CA ASN A 234 0.77 -18.88 -3.47
C ASN A 234 -0.28 -18.60 -4.54
N ILE A 235 -1.07 -19.61 -4.93
CA ILE A 235 -2.20 -19.43 -5.86
C ILE A 235 -3.22 -18.51 -5.23
N VAL A 236 -3.62 -18.79 -3.98
CA VAL A 236 -4.57 -17.96 -3.23
C VAL A 236 -4.09 -16.51 -3.15
N TYR A 237 -2.85 -16.33 -2.70
CA TYR A 237 -2.26 -15.00 -2.54
C TYR A 237 -2.22 -14.24 -3.87
N GLY A 238 -1.72 -14.86 -4.94
CA GLY A 238 -1.68 -14.23 -6.26
C GLY A 238 -3.05 -13.78 -6.77
N HIS A 239 -4.10 -14.58 -6.55
CA HIS A 239 -5.46 -14.20 -6.96
C HIS A 239 -6.02 -13.03 -6.14
N VAL A 240 -5.82 -13.02 -4.83
CA VAL A 240 -6.27 -11.90 -3.97
C VAL A 240 -5.53 -10.61 -4.34
N GLU A 241 -4.22 -10.68 -4.55
CA GLU A 241 -3.38 -9.55 -5.00
C GLU A 241 -3.79 -9.05 -6.39
N ALA A 242 -4.13 -9.95 -7.32
CA ALA A 242 -4.63 -9.59 -8.64
C ALA A 242 -5.98 -8.88 -8.58
N ILE A 243 -6.93 -9.37 -7.79
CA ILE A 243 -8.23 -8.71 -7.60
C ILE A 243 -8.05 -7.32 -7.01
N LEU A 244 -7.17 -7.17 -6.01
CA LEU A 244 -6.85 -5.86 -5.44
C LEU A 244 -6.21 -4.93 -6.49
N SER A 245 -5.27 -5.41 -7.30
CA SER A 245 -4.65 -4.62 -8.36
C SER A 245 -5.65 -4.18 -9.43
N LEU A 246 -6.53 -5.08 -9.87
CA LEU A 246 -7.62 -4.78 -10.79
C LEU A 246 -8.61 -3.75 -10.20
N TYR A 247 -8.91 -3.86 -8.90
CA TYR A 247 -9.73 -2.89 -8.18
C TYR A 247 -9.10 -1.50 -8.18
N ILE A 248 -7.80 -1.38 -7.88
CA ILE A 248 -7.09 -0.11 -7.91
C ILE A 248 -7.04 0.48 -9.33
N GLY A 249 -6.89 -0.37 -10.36
CA GLY A 249 -7.06 0.04 -11.76
C GLY A 249 -8.45 0.61 -12.06
N ALA A 250 -9.52 0.01 -11.51
CA ALA A 250 -10.88 0.53 -11.59
C ALA A 250 -11.05 1.88 -10.88
N MET A 251 -10.48 2.02 -9.68
CA MET A 251 -10.50 3.26 -8.93
C MET A 251 -9.83 4.41 -9.70
N ALA A 252 -8.69 4.13 -10.34
CA ALA A 252 -8.00 5.10 -11.20
C ALA A 252 -8.91 5.67 -12.30
N ARG A 253 -9.65 4.82 -13.00
CA ARG A 253 -10.59 5.27 -14.06
C ARG A 253 -11.80 6.02 -13.51
N LYS A 254 -12.33 5.58 -12.37
CA LYS A 254 -13.52 6.18 -11.75
C LYS A 254 -13.22 7.52 -11.08
N HIS A 255 -11.96 7.79 -10.75
CA HIS A 255 -11.51 8.99 -10.06
C HIS A 255 -10.29 9.63 -10.76
N PRO A 256 -10.44 10.13 -12.00
CA PRO A 256 -9.32 10.45 -12.89
C PRO A 256 -8.41 11.62 -12.44
N GLY A 257 -8.77 12.39 -11.43
CA GLY A 257 -7.88 13.42 -10.85
C GLY A 257 -7.22 13.03 -9.53
N ILE A 258 -7.32 11.77 -9.13
CA ILE A 258 -6.53 11.18 -8.04
C ILE A 258 -5.62 10.13 -8.67
N PHE A 259 -4.33 10.17 -8.33
CA PHE A 259 -3.42 9.09 -8.73
C PHE A 259 -3.70 7.87 -7.85
N PHE A 260 -4.21 6.80 -8.44
CA PHE A 260 -4.22 5.47 -7.84
C PHE A 260 -3.06 4.63 -8.38
N GLY A 261 -2.37 3.89 -7.53
CA GLY A 261 -1.36 2.93 -7.95
C GLY A 261 -1.19 1.80 -6.96
N THR A 262 -0.87 0.62 -7.47
CA THR A 262 -0.42 -0.51 -6.64
C THR A 262 1.10 -0.58 -6.74
N LEU A 263 1.80 -0.73 -5.62
CA LEU A 263 3.26 -0.77 -5.60
C LEU A 263 3.74 -2.00 -4.84
N SER A 264 4.52 -2.84 -5.51
CA SER A 264 5.36 -3.82 -4.83
C SER A 264 6.65 -3.15 -4.39
N PRO A 265 6.96 -3.09 -3.07
CA PRO A 265 8.24 -2.57 -2.61
C PRO A 265 9.41 -3.52 -2.92
N GLY A 266 9.12 -4.73 -3.41
CA GLY A 266 10.08 -5.80 -3.58
C GLY A 266 10.30 -6.61 -2.31
N PHE A 267 11.07 -7.70 -2.44
CA PHE A 267 11.38 -8.61 -1.35
C PHE A 267 12.49 -8.04 -0.48
N THR A 268 12.12 -7.63 0.73
CA THR A 268 13.03 -7.02 1.70
C THR A 268 13.83 -8.07 2.48
N GLN A 269 15.04 -7.71 2.94
CA GLN A 269 15.83 -8.59 3.81
C GLN A 269 15.11 -8.97 5.11
N ASP A 270 14.18 -8.14 5.61
CA ASP A 270 13.38 -8.48 6.78
C ASP A 270 12.27 -9.49 6.47
N SER A 271 11.72 -9.48 5.25
CA SER A 271 10.84 -10.54 4.77
C SER A 271 11.53 -11.90 4.78
N LEU A 272 12.84 -11.92 4.51
CA LEU A 272 13.73 -13.08 4.58
C LEU A 272 14.01 -13.47 6.03
N ASN A 273 14.45 -12.54 6.87
CA ASN A 273 14.74 -12.78 8.28
C ASN A 273 13.51 -13.29 9.04
N TYR A 274 12.33 -12.74 8.78
CA TYR A 274 11.07 -13.21 9.36
C TYR A 274 10.71 -14.63 8.91
N GLN A 275 10.85 -14.95 7.61
CA GLN A 275 10.65 -16.33 7.12
C GLN A 275 11.60 -17.33 7.78
N LEU A 276 12.82 -16.90 8.10
CA LEU A 276 13.83 -17.70 8.77
C LEU A 276 13.64 -17.77 10.29
N THR A 277 12.85 -16.88 10.91
CA THR A 277 12.75 -16.79 12.38
C THR A 277 11.40 -17.17 12.97
N ILE A 278 10.25 -16.93 12.33
CA ILE A 278 8.99 -16.85 13.12
C ILE A 278 8.03 -18.04 13.08
N GLU A 279 7.88 -18.86 12.02
CA GLU A 279 6.74 -19.82 12.04
C GLU A 279 7.02 -21.25 11.55
N LYS A 280 8.29 -21.64 11.44
CA LYS A 280 8.64 -22.93 10.85
C LYS A 280 9.61 -23.68 11.76
N GLY A 281 9.25 -24.93 12.11
CA GLY A 281 10.12 -25.82 12.89
C GLY A 281 11.52 -25.90 12.30
N PHE A 282 12.52 -26.29 13.09
CA PHE A 282 13.95 -26.31 12.69
C PHE A 282 14.19 -26.84 11.27
N LEU A 283 13.52 -27.94 10.89
CA LEU A 283 13.64 -28.54 9.56
C LEU A 283 13.16 -27.63 8.43
N ASN A 284 12.07 -26.88 8.62
CA ASN A 284 11.57 -25.95 7.62
C ASN A 284 12.46 -24.69 7.53
N ARG A 285 13.09 -24.26 8.63
CA ARG A 285 14.11 -23.20 8.60
C ARG A 285 15.34 -23.65 7.83
N LEU A 286 15.79 -24.88 8.07
CA LEU A 286 16.91 -25.48 7.35
C LEU A 286 16.59 -25.65 5.87
N LEU A 287 15.43 -26.18 5.51
CA LEU A 287 15.00 -26.35 4.12
C LEU A 287 14.83 -25.01 3.41
N MET A 288 14.29 -23.99 4.09
CA MET A 288 14.16 -22.66 3.52
C MET A 288 15.54 -21.99 3.36
N ALA A 289 16.44 -22.15 4.32
CA ALA A 289 17.83 -21.72 4.18
C ALA A 289 18.53 -22.43 3.01
N VAL A 290 18.35 -23.75 2.84
CA VAL A 290 18.89 -24.47 1.67
C VAL A 290 18.25 -23.97 0.38
N PHE A 291 16.93 -23.78 0.35
CA PHE A 291 16.24 -23.24 -0.83
C PHE A 291 16.77 -21.87 -1.23
N LEU A 292 16.93 -20.96 -0.27
CA LEU A 292 17.34 -19.58 -0.50
C LEU A 292 18.85 -19.46 -0.77
N TYR A 293 19.70 -20.09 0.05
CA TYR A 293 21.15 -19.92 -0.02
C TYR A 293 21.84 -20.92 -0.96
N VAL A 294 21.22 -22.07 -1.26
CA VAL A 294 21.85 -23.13 -2.09
C VAL A 294 21.12 -23.30 -3.42
N LEU A 295 19.79 -23.36 -3.44
CA LEU A 295 19.03 -23.59 -4.68
C LEU A 295 18.75 -22.30 -5.45
N HIS A 296 18.56 -21.20 -4.73
CA HIS A 296 18.30 -19.88 -5.30
C HIS A 296 19.20 -18.79 -4.70
N PRO A 297 20.54 -18.97 -4.69
CA PRO A 297 21.48 -18.02 -4.07
C PRO A 297 21.31 -16.60 -4.61
N SER A 298 20.85 -16.46 -5.86
CA SER A 298 20.51 -15.17 -6.46
C SER A 298 19.42 -14.39 -5.72
N MET A 299 18.60 -15.01 -4.86
CA MET A 299 17.59 -14.31 -4.05
C MET A 299 18.15 -13.72 -2.75
N VAL A 300 19.37 -14.09 -2.37
CA VAL A 300 20.00 -13.69 -1.10
C VAL A 300 21.30 -12.91 -1.31
N THR A 301 21.77 -12.76 -2.54
CA THR A 301 22.85 -11.83 -2.85
C THR A 301 22.42 -10.40 -2.48
N GLU A 302 23.31 -9.62 -1.87
CA GLU A 302 23.10 -8.22 -1.48
C GLU A 302 22.52 -7.36 -2.63
N ASP A 303 22.79 -7.72 -3.88
CA ASP A 303 22.28 -7.04 -5.08
C ASP A 303 20.79 -7.29 -5.38
N LYS A 304 20.13 -8.26 -4.72
CA LYS A 304 18.76 -8.71 -5.03
C LYS A 304 17.80 -8.82 -3.83
N ALA A 305 18.22 -8.55 -2.60
CA ALA A 305 17.26 -8.27 -1.54
C ALA A 305 17.17 -6.75 -1.39
N VAL A 306 15.96 -6.19 -1.42
CA VAL A 306 15.76 -4.75 -1.36
C VAL A 306 15.99 -4.30 0.09
N ASP A 307 16.90 -3.36 0.31
CA ASP A 307 17.03 -2.70 1.62
C ASP A 307 15.70 -2.03 1.99
N PHE A 308 15.28 -2.09 3.25
CA PHE A 308 13.99 -1.49 3.65
C PHE A 308 13.94 0.03 3.38
N THR A 309 15.10 0.69 3.32
CA THR A 309 15.24 2.09 2.88
C THR A 309 14.90 2.24 1.41
N ASP A 310 15.37 1.34 0.54
CA ASP A 310 15.01 1.37 -0.87
C ASP A 310 13.52 1.08 -1.06
N ALA A 311 12.97 0.10 -0.32
CA ALA A 311 11.53 -0.17 -0.23
C ALA A 311 10.73 1.10 0.14
N ALA A 312 11.16 1.83 1.17
CA ALA A 312 10.53 3.05 1.64
C ALA A 312 10.66 4.20 0.63
N LYS A 313 11.82 4.38 -0.01
CA LYS A 313 12.02 5.36 -1.08
C LYS A 313 11.08 5.14 -2.26
N ARG A 314 10.76 3.89 -2.59
CA ARG A 314 9.78 3.56 -3.64
C ARG A 314 8.39 4.07 -3.28
N PHE A 315 7.93 3.83 -2.05
CA PHE A 315 6.68 4.39 -1.56
C PHE A 315 6.71 5.92 -1.54
N LEU A 316 7.81 6.52 -1.08
CA LEU A 316 8.00 7.96 -1.07
C LEU A 316 7.84 8.53 -2.50
N CYS A 317 8.58 8.00 -3.48
CA CYS A 317 8.50 8.46 -4.86
C CYS A 317 7.07 8.31 -5.42
N ALA A 318 6.41 7.18 -5.13
CA ALA A 318 5.07 6.92 -5.61
C ALA A 318 4.02 7.87 -4.98
N ILE A 319 4.13 8.18 -3.68
CA ILE A 319 3.17 9.04 -2.96
C ILE A 319 3.44 10.54 -3.13
N THR A 320 4.68 10.96 -3.40
CA THR A 320 5.02 12.37 -3.65
C THR A 320 4.97 12.71 -5.13
N GLY A 321 5.18 11.72 -6.01
CA GLY A 321 5.42 11.94 -7.43
C GLY A 321 6.78 12.57 -7.74
N GLU A 322 7.60 12.84 -6.72
CA GLU A 322 8.96 13.34 -6.85
C GLU A 322 9.86 12.13 -7.05
N LEU A 323 10.38 11.97 -8.27
CA LEU A 323 11.22 10.83 -8.63
C LEU A 323 12.64 11.07 -8.10
N ASP A 324 13.20 10.09 -7.39
CA ASP A 324 14.65 9.90 -7.37
C ASP A 324 15.10 9.62 -8.82
N GLU A 325 16.28 10.12 -9.21
CA GLU A 325 16.83 9.96 -10.56
C GLU A 325 16.77 8.48 -11.01
N GLY A 326 15.86 8.15 -11.94
CA GLY A 326 15.78 6.81 -12.56
C GLY A 326 14.48 6.02 -12.38
N LEU A 327 13.46 6.52 -11.65
CA LEU A 327 12.14 5.87 -11.64
C LEU A 327 11.27 6.37 -12.80
N PRO A 328 10.57 5.49 -13.56
CA PRO A 328 9.64 5.93 -14.59
C PRO A 328 8.46 6.70 -13.98
N GLN A 329 7.94 7.69 -14.71
CA GLN A 329 6.64 8.26 -14.39
C GLN A 329 5.56 7.24 -14.77
N PHE A 330 4.82 6.74 -13.78
CA PHE A 330 3.78 5.75 -13.99
C PHE A 330 2.43 6.39 -14.28
N SER A 331 1.63 5.73 -15.11
CA SER A 331 0.23 6.08 -15.30
C SER A 331 -0.58 5.70 -14.05
N THR A 332 -1.68 6.41 -13.80
CA THR A 332 -2.60 5.99 -12.75
C THR A 332 -3.24 4.64 -13.12
N GLY A 333 -3.47 3.79 -12.12
CA GLY A 333 -3.95 2.42 -12.29
C GLY A 333 -2.83 1.39 -12.50
N ALA A 334 -1.57 1.82 -12.59
CA ALA A 334 -0.43 0.93 -12.76
C ALA A 334 -0.21 0.03 -11.53
N LEU A 335 0.22 -1.20 -11.81
CA LEU A 335 0.91 -2.04 -10.83
C LEU A 335 2.41 -1.82 -11.02
N ILE A 336 3.08 -1.23 -10.04
CA ILE A 336 4.49 -0.85 -10.09
C ILE A 336 5.30 -1.93 -9.36
N GLY A 337 6.32 -2.48 -10.01
CA GLY A 337 7.16 -3.53 -9.43
C GLY A 337 8.45 -3.75 -10.21
N ALA A 338 9.20 -4.79 -9.84
CA ALA A 338 10.42 -5.17 -10.54
C ALA A 338 10.12 -5.71 -11.96
N PRO A 339 10.94 -5.37 -12.99
CA PRO A 339 10.66 -5.69 -14.39
C PRO A 339 10.94 -7.14 -14.81
N ASP A 340 11.68 -7.92 -14.02
CA ASP A 340 12.08 -9.28 -14.39
C ASP A 340 11.22 -10.36 -13.69
N GLN A 341 11.55 -11.66 -13.86
CA GLN A 341 10.94 -12.75 -13.10
C GLN A 341 11.33 -12.75 -11.60
N GLY A 342 11.91 -11.66 -11.13
CA GLY A 342 12.28 -11.44 -9.75
C GLY A 342 11.24 -10.66 -8.98
N ILE A 343 11.63 -10.42 -7.73
CA ILE A 343 10.92 -9.64 -6.72
C ILE A 343 11.81 -8.48 -6.25
N SER A 344 12.82 -8.13 -7.06
CA SER A 344 13.87 -7.18 -6.71
C SER A 344 14.54 -6.62 -7.95
N GLY A 345 15.19 -5.47 -7.78
CA GLY A 345 15.82 -4.73 -8.88
C GLY A 345 15.80 -3.23 -8.62
N LYS A 346 16.76 -2.51 -9.20
CA LYS A 346 16.87 -1.04 -9.07
C LYS A 346 15.90 -0.31 -10.01
N VAL A 347 15.55 -0.93 -11.13
CA VAL A 347 14.63 -0.38 -12.13
C VAL A 347 13.22 -0.90 -11.83
N PHE A 348 12.22 -0.04 -12.01
CA PHE A 348 10.82 -0.38 -11.90
C PHE A 348 10.14 -0.33 -13.25
N CYS A 349 9.11 -1.14 -13.42
CA CYS A 349 8.19 -0.99 -14.53
C CYS A 349 6.74 -1.15 -14.08
N ASP A 350 5.85 -0.66 -14.93
CA ASP A 350 4.46 -1.06 -14.87
C ASP A 350 4.39 -2.55 -15.26
N GLN A 351 3.96 -3.38 -14.30
CA GLN A 351 3.87 -4.82 -14.43
C GLN A 351 2.87 -5.24 -15.51
N SER A 352 1.94 -4.37 -15.89
CA SER A 352 1.01 -4.63 -16.99
C SER A 352 1.67 -4.65 -18.37
N THR A 353 2.88 -4.08 -18.50
CA THR A 353 3.66 -4.12 -19.74
C THR A 353 4.33 -5.48 -19.98
N LEU A 354 4.31 -6.36 -18.99
CA LEU A 354 4.82 -7.73 -19.08
C LEU A 354 3.72 -8.66 -19.61
N SER A 355 4.09 -9.70 -20.37
CA SER A 355 3.13 -10.64 -20.97
C SER A 355 2.16 -11.23 -19.95
N ASP A 356 2.66 -11.59 -18.77
CA ASP A 356 1.89 -12.25 -17.73
C ASP A 356 1.04 -11.26 -16.90
N GLY A 357 1.29 -9.96 -17.06
CA GLY A 357 0.58 -8.88 -16.38
C GLY A 357 -0.43 -8.13 -17.25
N ALA A 358 -0.51 -8.40 -18.55
CA ALA A 358 -1.34 -7.64 -19.49
C ALA A 358 -2.83 -7.54 -19.05
N PHE A 359 -3.37 -8.61 -18.46
CA PHE A 359 -4.75 -8.65 -17.96
C PHE A 359 -5.04 -7.60 -16.87
N LEU A 360 -4.01 -7.07 -16.19
CA LEU A 360 -4.19 -6.04 -15.17
C LEU A 360 -4.71 -4.72 -15.74
N THR A 361 -4.59 -4.51 -17.05
CA THR A 361 -5.14 -3.34 -17.78
C THR A 361 -6.49 -3.62 -18.45
N ASP A 362 -7.01 -4.84 -18.35
CA ASP A 362 -8.32 -5.20 -18.90
C ASP A 362 -9.42 -4.47 -18.13
N THR A 363 -10.05 -3.49 -18.77
CA THR A 363 -11.08 -2.65 -18.16
C THR A 363 -12.30 -3.46 -17.73
N THR A 364 -12.63 -4.53 -18.45
CA THR A 364 -13.73 -5.42 -18.09
C THR A 364 -13.41 -6.14 -16.78
N LYS A 365 -12.21 -6.72 -16.65
CA LYS A 365 -11.78 -7.38 -15.40
C LYS A 365 -11.67 -6.41 -14.23
N GLN A 366 -11.19 -5.18 -14.48
CA GLN A 366 -11.16 -4.13 -13.47
C GLN A 366 -12.58 -3.76 -12.99
N ASP A 367 -13.55 -3.62 -13.89
CA ASP A 367 -14.94 -3.36 -13.52
C ASP A 367 -15.60 -4.53 -12.79
N LEU A 368 -15.26 -5.78 -13.17
CA LEU A 368 -15.69 -6.98 -12.47
C LEU A 368 -15.13 -7.04 -11.04
N ALA A 369 -13.83 -6.79 -10.86
CA ALA A 369 -13.20 -6.71 -9.55
C ALA A 369 -13.87 -5.63 -8.68
N TYR A 370 -14.10 -4.44 -9.25
CA TYR A 370 -14.81 -3.36 -8.58
C TYR A 370 -16.20 -3.78 -8.08
N ARG A 371 -17.03 -4.34 -8.97
CA ARG A 371 -18.38 -4.78 -8.63
C ARG A 371 -18.39 -5.94 -7.64
N ALA A 372 -17.48 -6.91 -7.81
CA ALA A 372 -17.36 -8.08 -6.94
C ALA A 372 -17.04 -7.66 -5.52
N LEU A 373 -16.10 -6.72 -5.36
CA LEU A 373 -15.72 -6.25 -4.04
C LEU A 373 -16.81 -5.41 -3.37
N HIS A 374 -17.51 -4.53 -4.10
CA HIS A 374 -18.66 -3.81 -3.53
C HIS A 374 -19.76 -4.78 -3.09
N LYS A 375 -20.11 -5.75 -3.95
CA LYS A 375 -21.08 -6.81 -3.63
C LYS A 375 -20.61 -7.74 -2.49
N PHE A 376 -19.31 -7.84 -2.24
CA PHE A 376 -18.75 -8.60 -1.12
C PHE A 376 -18.83 -7.82 0.21
N LEU A 377 -18.99 -6.50 0.16
CA LEU A 377 -19.20 -5.63 1.33
C LEU A 377 -20.68 -5.48 1.71
N ASP A 378 -21.59 -5.75 0.78
CA ASP A 378 -23.04 -5.79 0.99
C ASP A 378 -23.45 -7.08 1.72
#